data_AF-A0A1R1XSW5-F1
#
_entry.id   AF-A0A1R1XSW5-F1
#
_cell.length_a   1.000
_cell.length_b   1.000
_cell.length_c   1.000
_cell.angle_alpha   90.00
_cell.angle_beta   90.00
_cell.angle_gamma   90.00
#
_symmetry.space_group_name_H-M   'P 1'
#
loop_
_entity.id
_entity.type
_entity.pdbx_description
1 polymer ?
#
loop_
_entity_poly.entity_id
_entity_poly.type
_entity_poly.pdbx_seq_one_letter_code
_entity_poly.pdbx_strand_id
1 'polypeptide(L)'
;MYQTEKLEEDITVVNIPNLGEVDILTLLDLIKDTLEPISEIIDISALCRKGLAEFLPYGVKILLRKKSADTIIPSFPNYEYGRINILN
;
A
#
# COMPACT_ATOMS: atom_id res chain seq x y z
N MET A 1 -27.19 9.64 2.52
CA MET A 1 -26.93 9.26 3.93
C MET A 1 -25.72 8.34 3.89
N TYR A 2 -24.65 8.63 4.63
CA TYR A 2 -23.50 7.72 4.69
C TYR A 2 -23.73 6.71 5.82
N GLN A 3 -23.38 5.45 5.58
CA GLN A 3 -23.45 4.36 6.55
C GLN A 3 -22.05 3.76 6.70
N THR A 4 -21.59 3.61 7.93
CA THR A 4 -20.31 2.98 8.23
C THR A 4 -20.54 1.48 8.40
N GLU A 5 -19.90 0.67 7.55
CA GLU A 5 -19.85 -0.78 7.72
C GLU A 5 -18.50 -1.20 8.32
N LYS A 6 -18.48 -2.29 9.06
CA LYS A 6 -17.23 -2.88 9.56
C LYS A 6 -16.52 -3.53 8.39
N LEU A 7 -15.19 -3.44 8.38
CA LEU A 7 -14.37 -4.16 7.40
C LEU A 7 -14.52 -5.67 7.61
N GLU A 8 -14.62 -6.41 6.51
CA GLU A 8 -14.59 -7.88 6.50
C GLU A 8 -13.23 -8.38 7.04
N GLU A 9 -13.18 -9.61 7.58
CA GLU A 9 -11.97 -10.15 8.24
C GLU A 9 -10.77 -10.31 7.29
N ASP A 10 -11.04 -10.47 5.99
CA ASP A 10 -10.05 -10.58 4.92
C ASP A 10 -9.62 -9.22 4.36
N ILE A 11 -10.31 -8.13 4.71
CA ILE A 11 -9.96 -6.77 4.28
C ILE A 11 -9.05 -6.12 5.33
N THR A 12 -7.94 -5.54 4.87
CA THR A 12 -7.02 -4.82 5.73
C THR A 12 -6.48 -3.56 5.07
N VAL A 13 -5.94 -2.67 5.90
CA VAL A 13 -5.34 -1.41 5.47
C VAL A 13 -3.85 -1.45 5.80
N VAL A 14 -3.02 -1.27 4.78
CA VAL A 14 -1.57 -1.14 4.93
C VAL A 14 -1.18 0.31 4.76
N ASN A 15 -0.39 0.81 5.71
CA ASN A 15 0.26 2.11 5.60
C ASN A 15 1.66 1.90 5.03
N ILE A 16 1.96 2.57 3.93
CA ILE A 16 3.28 2.52 3.30
C ILE A 16 4.13 3.63 3.92
N PRO A 17 5.28 3.31 4.55
CA PRO A 17 6.16 4.34 5.08
C PRO A 17 6.78 5.15 3.94
N ASN A 18 7.22 6.36 4.27
CA ASN A 18 7.95 7.18 3.30
C ASN A 18 9.27 6.46 2.93
N LEU A 19 9.37 5.95 1.70
CA LEU A 19 10.56 5.27 1.20
C LEU A 19 11.69 6.24 0.78
N GLY A 20 11.55 7.54 1.04
CA GLY A 20 12.59 8.54 0.77
C GLY A 20 12.54 9.05 -0.67
N GLU A 21 13.56 8.71 -1.46
CA GLU A 21 13.76 9.23 -2.84
C GLU A 21 13.00 8.44 -3.93
N VAL A 22 12.14 7.49 -3.56
CA VAL A 22 11.35 6.73 -4.54
C VAL A 22 10.22 7.61 -5.06
N ASP A 23 10.14 7.80 -6.37
CA ASP A 23 9.02 8.50 -7.01
C ASP A 23 7.72 7.68 -6.91
N ILE A 24 6.58 8.35 -7.05
CA ILE A 24 5.27 7.71 -6.85
C ILE A 24 4.99 6.57 -7.84
N LEU A 25 5.48 6.64 -9.08
CA LEU A 25 5.23 5.60 -10.09
C LEU A 25 6.03 4.35 -9.74
N THR A 26 7.32 4.51 -9.43
CA THR A 26 8.17 3.40 -8.96
C THR A 26 7.61 2.78 -7.68
N LEU A 27 7.08 3.60 -6.75
CA LEU A 27 6.43 3.10 -5.55
C LEU A 27 5.19 2.25 -5.86
N LEU A 28 4.35 2.68 -6.81
CA LEU A 28 3.17 1.94 -7.22
C LEU A 28 3.50 0.61 -7.87
N ASP A 29 4.55 0.56 -8.71
CA ASP A 29 4.99 -0.69 -9.34
C ASP A 29 5.50 -1.68 -8.28
N LEU A 30 6.32 -1.21 -7.33
CA LEU A 30 6.79 -2.03 -6.20
C LEU A 30 5.64 -2.57 -5.32
N ILE A 31 4.64 -1.73 -5.08
CA ILE A 31 3.43 -2.11 -4.35
C ILE A 31 2.70 -3.25 -5.07
N LYS A 32 2.48 -3.12 -6.38
CA LYS A 32 1.79 -4.13 -7.18
C LYS A 32 2.57 -5.44 -7.20
N ASP A 33 3.86 -5.39 -7.51
CA ASP A 33 4.72 -6.58 -7.57
C ASP A 33 4.75 -7.35 -6.24
N THR A 34 4.69 -6.62 -5.12
CA THR A 34 4.72 -7.23 -3.77
C THR A 34 3.36 -7.77 -3.36
N LEU A 35 2.27 -7.07 -3.68
CA LEU A 35 0.94 -7.36 -3.12
C LEU A 35 0.03 -8.17 -4.05
N GLU A 36 0.12 -8.00 -5.38
CA GLU A 36 -0.72 -8.75 -6.34
C GLU A 36 -0.62 -10.27 -6.20
N PRO A 37 0.54 -10.88 -5.87
CA PRO A 37 0.61 -12.32 -5.67
C PRO A 37 -0.25 -12.81 -4.48
N ILE A 38 -0.28 -12.04 -3.39
CA ILE A 38 -0.82 -12.45 -2.08
C ILE A 38 -2.20 -11.84 -1.75
N SER A 39 -2.58 -10.76 -2.45
CA SER A 39 -3.78 -9.99 -2.15
C SER A 39 -4.39 -9.38 -3.41
N GLU A 40 -5.64 -8.98 -3.31
CA GLU A 40 -6.33 -8.12 -4.28
C GLU A 40 -6.24 -6.68 -3.75
N ILE A 41 -5.69 -5.77 -4.56
CA ILE A 41 -5.66 -4.34 -4.25
C ILE A 41 -7.04 -3.76 -4.58
N ILE A 42 -7.77 -3.30 -3.57
CA ILE A 42 -9.10 -2.70 -3.73
C ILE A 42 -8.95 -1.22 -4.06
N ASP A 43 -8.10 -0.52 -3.31
CA ASP A 43 -7.90 0.91 -3.47
C ASP A 43 -6.52 1.35 -2.99
N ILE A 44 -6.01 2.42 -3.60
CA ILE A 44 -4.77 3.09 -3.19
C ILE A 44 -5.08 4.58 -3.03
N SER A 45 -4.86 5.07 -1.81
CA SER A 45 -4.98 6.49 -1.51
C SER A 45 -3.59 7.07 -1.26
N ALA A 46 -3.34 8.27 -1.81
CA ALA A 46 -2.09 9.00 -1.64
C ALA A 46 -2.38 10.48 -1.38
N LEU A 47 -1.48 11.14 -0.67
CA LEU A 47 -1.56 12.58 -0.49
C LEU A 47 -1.15 13.29 -1.78
N CYS A 48 -1.89 14.33 -2.14
CA CYS A 48 -1.63 15.14 -3.32
C CYS A 48 -1.42 16.60 -2.90
N ARG A 49 -0.44 17.28 -3.50
CA ARG A 49 -0.24 18.71 -3.30
C ARG A 49 -1.36 19.48 -3.99
N LYS A 50 -2.23 20.14 -3.23
CA LYS A 50 -3.36 20.89 -3.80
C LYS A 50 -2.89 21.88 -4.88
N GLY A 51 -3.49 21.78 -6.08
CA GLY A 51 -3.18 22.64 -7.23
C GLY A 51 -1.98 22.20 -8.07
N LEU A 52 -1.28 21.14 -7.66
CA LEU A 52 -0.23 20.48 -8.42
C LEU A 52 -0.69 19.03 -8.63
N ALA A 53 -0.58 18.49 -9.84
CA ALA A 53 -0.87 17.06 -10.09
C ALA A 53 0.28 16.16 -9.57
N GLU A 54 0.82 16.49 -8.40
CA GLU A 54 1.97 15.86 -7.77
C GLU A 54 1.50 15.08 -6.54
N PHE A 55 1.67 13.76 -6.62
CA PHE A 55 1.42 12.86 -5.51
C PHE A 55 2.68 12.69 -4.68
N LEU A 56 2.49 12.67 -3.36
CA LEU A 56 3.55 12.53 -2.40
C LEU A 56 3.81 11.03 -2.17
N PRO A 57 5.08 10.58 -2.17
CA PRO A 57 5.41 9.19 -1.91
C PRO A 57 5.20 8.78 -0.44
N TYR A 58 4.85 9.73 0.43
CA TYR A 58 4.52 9.50 1.83
C TYR A 58 3.02 9.59 2.10
N GLY A 59 2.56 8.83 3.09
CA GLY A 59 1.15 8.80 3.47
C GLY A 59 0.27 8.00 2.51
N VAL A 60 0.88 7.13 1.70
CA VAL A 60 0.16 6.17 0.86
C VAL A 60 -0.48 5.11 1.76
N LYS A 61 -1.77 4.86 1.55
CA LYS A 61 -2.52 3.79 2.21
C LYS A 61 -3.17 2.91 1.18
N ILE A 62 -3.09 1.61 1.41
CA ILE A 62 -3.60 0.59 0.51
C ILE A 62 -4.69 -0.17 1.25
N LEU A 63 -5.86 -0.25 0.63
CA LEU A 63 -6.92 -1.15 1.04
C LEU A 63 -6.79 -2.42 0.22
N LEU A 64 -6.71 -3.56 0.90
CA LEU A 64 -6.47 -4.84 0.24
C LEU A 64 -7.32 -5.96 0.84
N ARG A 65 -7.70 -6.90 -0.01
CA ARG A 65 -8.35 -8.15 0.37
C ARG A 65 -7.33 -9.29 0.28
N LYS A 66 -7.15 -10.03 1.36
CA LYS A 66 -6.27 -11.21 1.39
C LYS A 66 -6.87 -12.31 0.52
N LYS A 67 -6.04 -12.99 -0.28
CA LYS A 67 -6.51 -14.16 -1.06
C LYS A 67 -6.78 -15.40 -0.18
N SER A 68 -6.15 -15.46 0.99
CA SER A 68 -6.34 -16.51 1.98
C SER A 68 -6.26 -15.93 3.38
N ALA A 69 -7.04 -16.46 4.33
CA ALA A 69 -7.06 -16.02 5.73
C ALA A 69 -5.68 -16.09 6.40
N ASP A 70 -4.85 -17.06 5.99
CA ASP A 70 -3.50 -17.28 6.53
C ASP A 70 -2.44 -16.37 5.88
N THR A 71 -2.83 -15.53 4.91
CA THR A 71 -1.89 -14.64 4.22
C THR A 71 -1.37 -13.58 5.17
N ILE A 72 -0.06 -13.64 5.42
CA ILE A 72 0.66 -12.59 6.13
C ILE A 72 0.93 -11.47 5.14
N ILE A 73 0.40 -10.28 5.45
CA ILE A 73 0.67 -9.09 4.66
C ILE A 73 2.01 -8.53 5.11
N PRO A 74 2.97 -8.39 4.20
CA PRO A 74 4.30 -7.92 4.55
C PRO A 74 4.23 -6.52 5.13
N SER A 75 4.97 -6.29 6.21
CA SER A 75 5.35 -4.92 6.55
C SER A 75 6.26 -4.40 5.44
N PHE A 76 6.15 -3.11 5.10
CA PHE A 76 7.03 -2.45 4.14
C PHE A 76 8.14 -1.69 4.91
N PRO A 77 9.14 -2.31 5.55
CA PRO A 77 10.23 -1.57 6.18
C PRO A 77 11.23 -1.05 5.13
N ASN A 78 12.08 -0.12 5.58
CA ASN A 78 13.05 0.68 4.83
C ASN A 78 13.54 0.04 3.51
N TYR A 79 13.26 0.74 2.42
CA TYR A 79 13.78 0.47 1.09
C TYR A 79 15.31 0.53 1.08
N GLU A 80 15.96 -0.62 1.08
CA GLU A 80 17.39 -0.72 0.78
C GLU A 80 17.55 -1.24 -0.67
N TYR A 81 18.15 -0.42 -1.53
CA TYR A 81 18.63 -0.83 -2.87
C TYR A 81 17.57 -1.44 -3.82
N GLY A 82 16.35 -0.90 -3.91
CA GLY A 82 15.41 -1.36 -4.95
C GLY A 82 14.61 -2.59 -4.60
N ARG A 83 14.67 -3.07 -3.35
CA ARG A 83 13.87 -4.19 -2.87
C ARG A 83 13.21 -3.82 -1.55
N ILE A 84 11.91 -4.09 -1.45
CA ILE A 84 11.19 -3.99 -0.19
C ILE A 84 11.58 -5.24 0.61
N ASN A 85 12.32 -5.04 1.71
CA ASN A 85 12.67 -6.13 2.61
C ASN A 85 11.43 -6.53 3.38
N ILE A 86 10.78 -7.62 3.01
CA ILE A 86 9.71 -8.20 3.82
C ILE A 86 10.36 -8.73 5.10
N LEU A 87 10.18 -8.05 6.23
CA LEU A 87 10.53 -8.61 7.54
C LEU A 87 9.42 -9.59 7.91
N ASN A 88 9.77 -10.88 7.89
CA ASN A 88 8.95 -12.00 8.34
C ASN A 88 8.90 -12.07 9.87
#